data_AF-A0A077W8K8-F1
#
_entry.id   AF-A0A077W8K8-F1
#
_cell.length_a   1.000
_cell.length_b   1.000
_cell.length_c   1.000
_cell.angle_alpha   90.00
_cell.angle_beta   90.00
_cell.angle_gamma   90.00
#
_symmetry.space_group_name_H-M   'P 1'
#
loop_
_entity.id
_entity.type
_entity.pdbx_description
1 polymer ?
#
loop_
_entity_poly.entity_id
_entity_poly.type
_entity_poly.pdbx_seq_one_letter_code
_entity_poly.pdbx_strand_id
1 'polypeptide(L)'
;MASHPVKKPLRSFSMVALASGDKVLVRAALFMIACDIPSCRKVRGFAGPGARKGCNKCDNAWPARSDEPTQRDYSNFDTSTWTPRKKLTQRRLAHDWFNQATKTARTEFLSNHGVRWSEVWRLKYFDPIRCSVVDPMHNLYSGTASRMMRHWIEDMAVMKDSTTKQWQLSTLAKQALLQKSTT
;
A
#
# COMPACT_ATOMS: atom_id res chain seq x y z
N MET A 1 -3.48 7.47 -40.67
CA MET A 1 -2.92 7.78 -39.33
C MET A 1 -3.65 8.99 -38.79
N ALA A 2 -4.72 8.78 -38.01
CA ALA A 2 -5.49 9.88 -37.43
C ALA A 2 -4.84 10.27 -36.09
N SER A 3 -4.22 11.45 -36.05
CA SER A 3 -3.69 12.04 -34.82
C SER A 3 -4.84 12.41 -33.89
N HIS A 4 -4.99 11.70 -32.77
CA HIS A 4 -5.89 12.12 -31.71
C HIS A 4 -5.51 13.51 -31.20
N PRO A 5 -6.49 14.41 -30.95
CA PRO A 5 -6.20 15.74 -30.46
C PRO A 5 -5.62 15.64 -29.05
N VAL A 6 -4.36 16.06 -28.90
CA VAL A 6 -3.74 16.30 -27.60
C VAL A 6 -4.54 17.41 -26.93
N LYS A 7 -5.37 17.06 -25.95
CA LYS A 7 -6.06 18.04 -25.09
C LYS A 7 -5.00 19.00 -24.54
N LYS A 8 -5.12 20.29 -24.90
CA LYS A 8 -4.26 21.37 -24.38
C LYS A 8 -4.15 21.25 -22.85
N PRO A 9 -2.97 21.45 -22.26
CA PRO A 9 -2.87 21.47 -20.81
C PRO A 9 -3.74 22.62 -20.29
N LEU A 10 -4.81 22.27 -19.57
CA LEU A 10 -5.58 23.20 -18.75
C LEU A 10 -4.61 23.84 -17.75
N ARG A 11 -4.01 24.97 -18.14
CA ARG A 11 -3.31 25.91 -17.25
C ARG A 11 -4.23 27.09 -16.91
N SER A 12 -5.52 26.81 -16.72
CA SER A 12 -6.41 27.73 -16.01
C SER A 12 -6.31 27.33 -14.54
N PHE A 13 -5.71 28.19 -13.71
CA PHE A 13 -5.80 28.03 -12.27
C PHE A 13 -7.15 28.61 -11.84
N SER A 14 -8.07 27.75 -11.44
CA SER A 14 -9.36 28.18 -10.90
C SER A 14 -9.13 28.89 -9.57
N MET A 15 -9.51 30.16 -9.48
CA MET A 15 -9.51 30.90 -8.21
C MET A 15 -10.51 30.26 -7.24
N VAL A 16 -10.15 30.20 -5.96
CA VAL A 16 -11.05 29.72 -4.91
C VAL A 16 -11.81 30.93 -4.34
N ALA A 17 -13.14 30.85 -4.30
CA ALA A 17 -13.96 31.88 -3.67
C ALA A 17 -13.97 31.67 -2.15
N LEU A 18 -13.66 32.73 -1.42
CA LEU A 18 -13.81 32.79 0.03
C LEU A 18 -15.28 33.07 0.38
N ALA A 19 -15.66 32.79 1.62
CA ALA A 19 -16.98 33.12 2.13
C ALA A 19 -17.27 34.64 2.08
N SER A 20 -16.23 35.49 2.06
CA SER A 20 -16.33 36.93 1.87
C SER A 20 -16.68 37.36 0.43
N GLY A 21 -16.69 36.42 -0.53
CA GLY A 21 -16.85 36.71 -1.95
C GLY A 21 -15.54 37.01 -2.69
N ASP A 22 -14.43 37.21 -1.96
CA ASP A 22 -13.12 37.42 -2.54
C ASP A 22 -12.60 36.16 -3.23
N LYS A 23 -11.87 36.36 -4.33
CA LYS A 23 -11.23 35.27 -5.07
C LYS A 23 -9.74 35.27 -4.76
N VAL A 24 -9.24 34.14 -4.26
CA VAL A 24 -7.82 33.96 -3.97
C VAL A 24 -7.21 32.84 -4.80
N LEU A 25 -5.93 33.01 -5.16
CA LEU A 25 -5.13 31.97 -5.80
C LEU A 25 -4.55 31.05 -4.73
N VAL A 26 -5.00 29.80 -4.71
CA VAL A 26 -4.47 28.77 -3.80
C VAL A 26 -3.53 27.85 -4.56
N ARG A 27 -2.33 27.64 -4.01
CA ARG A 27 -1.38 26.62 -4.48
C ARG A 27 -1.26 25.55 -3.41
N ALA A 28 -1.66 24.33 -3.76
CA ALA A 28 -1.54 23.16 -2.89
C ALA A 28 -0.68 22.09 -3.55
N ALA A 29 0.07 21.35 -2.73
CA ALA A 29 0.85 20.20 -3.16
C ALA A 29 0.52 19.00 -2.26
N LEU A 30 0.33 17.83 -2.86
CA LEU A 30 0.16 16.59 -2.13
C LEU A 30 1.53 16.08 -1.70
N PHE A 31 1.74 15.87 -0.40
CA PHE A 31 3.03 15.41 0.11
C PHE A 31 3.10 13.89 0.30
N MET A 32 2.17 13.32 1.07
CA MET A 32 2.09 11.89 1.34
C MET A 32 0.65 11.39 1.40
N ILE A 33 0.46 10.10 1.14
CA ILE A 33 -0.79 9.38 1.36
C ILE A 33 -0.61 8.51 2.61
N ALA A 34 -1.33 8.86 3.68
CA ALA A 34 -1.36 8.10 4.93
C ALA A 34 -2.73 7.43 5.06
N CYS A 35 -2.74 6.10 5.01
CA CYS A 35 -3.93 5.26 5.24
C CYS A 35 -3.52 3.79 5.41
N ASP A 36 -4.48 2.94 5.74
CA ASP A 36 -4.29 1.49 5.77
C ASP A 36 -3.85 0.96 4.40
N ILE A 37 -3.16 -0.19 4.39
CA ILE A 37 -2.54 -0.74 3.18
C ILE A 37 -3.56 -0.89 2.03
N PRO A 38 -4.76 -1.49 2.23
CA PRO A 38 -5.78 -1.61 1.19
C PRO A 38 -6.19 -0.27 0.57
N SER A 39 -6.54 0.74 1.38
CA SER A 39 -6.94 2.05 0.85
C SER A 39 -5.77 2.74 0.16
N CYS A 40 -4.58 2.62 0.73
CA CYS A 40 -3.37 3.20 0.15
C CYS A 40 -3.09 2.63 -1.24
N ARG A 41 -3.31 1.33 -1.46
CA ARG A 41 -3.17 0.74 -2.81
C ARG A 41 -4.22 1.25 -3.77
N LYS A 42 -5.47 1.38 -3.33
CA LYS A 42 -6.56 1.91 -4.16
C LYS A 42 -6.30 3.35 -4.60
N VAL A 43 -5.95 4.24 -3.66
CA VAL A 43 -5.67 5.66 -3.93
C VAL A 43 -4.49 5.81 -4.90
N ARG A 44 -3.48 4.97 -4.78
CA ARG A 44 -2.27 5.05 -5.61
C ARG A 44 -2.37 4.30 -6.94
N GLY A 45 -3.45 3.58 -7.18
CA GLY A 45 -3.61 2.78 -8.38
C GLY A 45 -2.70 1.55 -8.41
N PHE A 46 -2.39 0.94 -7.27
CA PHE A 46 -1.72 -0.36 -7.22
C PHE A 46 -2.74 -1.48 -6.97
N ALA A 47 -2.39 -2.69 -7.40
CA ALA A 47 -3.14 -3.89 -7.07
C ALA A 47 -3.12 -4.17 -5.56
N GLY A 48 -4.11 -4.93 -5.09
CA GLY A 48 -4.21 -5.35 -3.70
C GLY A 48 -3.09 -6.32 -3.28
N PRO A 49 -2.92 -6.55 -1.97
CA PRO A 49 -1.83 -7.39 -1.45
C PRO A 49 -1.90 -8.87 -1.90
N GLY A 50 -3.07 -9.39 -2.24
CA GLY A 50 -3.24 -10.75 -2.79
C GLY A 50 -2.97 -10.89 -4.29
N ALA A 51 -2.61 -9.81 -5.00
CA ALA A 51 -2.31 -9.88 -6.43
C ALA A 51 -0.91 -10.44 -6.69
N ARG A 52 -0.71 -11.10 -7.84
CA ARG A 52 0.61 -11.57 -8.30
C ARG A 52 1.68 -10.48 -8.23
N LYS A 53 1.32 -9.23 -8.57
CA LYS A 53 2.15 -8.04 -8.40
C LYS A 53 1.66 -7.13 -7.27
N GLY A 54 1.47 -7.71 -6.08
CA GLY A 54 0.89 -7.04 -4.91
C GLY A 54 1.83 -6.10 -4.15
N CYS A 55 3.14 -6.11 -4.41
CA CYS A 55 4.07 -5.15 -3.80
C CYS A 55 4.06 -3.79 -4.54
N ASN A 56 3.99 -2.68 -3.80
CA ASN A 56 4.09 -1.32 -4.36
C ASN A 56 5.54 -0.84 -4.48
N LYS A 57 6.49 -1.53 -3.85
CA LYS A 57 7.91 -1.15 -3.84
C LYS A 57 8.70 -1.86 -4.95
N CYS A 58 8.45 -3.16 -5.17
CA CYS A 58 9.08 -3.95 -6.22
C CYS A 58 8.07 -4.37 -7.30
N ASP A 59 8.58 -4.68 -8.49
CA ASP A 59 7.82 -5.17 -9.64
C ASP A 59 7.79 -6.70 -9.75
N ASN A 60 8.33 -7.40 -8.73
CA ASN A 60 8.36 -8.85 -8.67
C ASN A 60 6.95 -9.45 -8.78
N ALA A 61 6.89 -10.62 -9.41
CA ALA A 61 5.73 -11.50 -9.36
C ALA A 61 5.89 -12.47 -8.18
N TRP A 62 4.90 -12.47 -7.29
CA TRP A 62 4.87 -13.30 -6.10
C TRP A 62 3.96 -14.52 -6.35
N PRO A 63 4.47 -15.74 -6.16
CA PRO A 63 3.69 -16.95 -6.37
C PRO A 63 2.55 -17.04 -5.34
N ALA A 64 1.56 -17.88 -5.64
CA ALA A 64 0.56 -18.24 -4.64
C ALA A 64 1.23 -19.12 -3.58
N ARG A 65 0.76 -19.05 -2.33
CA ARG A 65 1.24 -19.98 -1.31
C ARG A 65 0.71 -21.39 -1.60
N SER A 66 1.47 -22.40 -1.20
CA SER A 66 1.10 -23.81 -1.36
C SER A 66 -0.05 -24.22 -0.44
N ASP A 67 -0.09 -23.67 0.77
CA ASP A 67 -1.11 -23.91 1.80
C ASP A 67 -2.39 -23.08 1.57
N GLU A 68 -2.24 -21.85 1.08
CA GLU A 68 -3.36 -20.94 0.86
C GLU A 68 -3.24 -20.22 -0.51
N PRO A 69 -3.81 -20.80 -1.59
CA PRO A 69 -3.64 -20.29 -2.95
C PRO A 69 -4.19 -18.88 -3.20
N THR A 70 -5.08 -18.38 -2.33
CA THR A 70 -5.63 -17.02 -2.36
C THR A 70 -4.63 -15.98 -1.85
N GLN A 71 -3.61 -16.41 -1.11
CA GLN A 71 -2.54 -15.57 -0.58
C GLN A 71 -1.28 -15.64 -1.43
N ARG A 72 -0.44 -14.61 -1.31
CA ARG A 72 0.83 -14.52 -2.01
C ARG A 72 1.96 -14.88 -1.06
N ASP A 73 2.89 -15.66 -1.56
CA ASP A 73 4.11 -15.98 -0.85
C ASP A 73 5.10 -14.83 -1.00
N TYR A 74 5.34 -14.11 0.10
CA TYR A 74 6.31 -13.03 0.21
C TYR A 74 7.59 -13.45 0.96
N SER A 75 7.83 -14.76 1.13
CA SER A 75 8.95 -15.30 1.91
C SER A 75 10.32 -15.06 1.28
N ASN A 76 10.40 -14.75 -0.01
CA ASN A 76 11.65 -14.37 -0.66
C ASN A 76 12.10 -12.97 -0.22
N PHE A 77 12.77 -12.91 0.93
CA PHE A 77 13.40 -11.72 1.51
C PHE A 77 14.78 -11.41 0.94
N ASP A 78 15.26 -12.15 -0.08
CA ASP A 78 16.49 -11.80 -0.77
C ASP A 78 16.26 -10.58 -1.68
N THR A 79 16.45 -9.41 -1.08
CA THR A 79 16.25 -8.11 -1.76
C THR A 79 17.16 -7.91 -2.98
N SER A 80 18.26 -8.67 -3.12
CA SER A 80 19.12 -8.60 -4.29
C SER A 80 18.41 -9.09 -5.56
N THR A 81 17.44 -10.00 -5.41
CA THR A 81 16.62 -10.53 -6.51
C THR A 81 15.46 -9.59 -6.87
N TRP A 82 15.23 -8.53 -6.10
CA TRP A 82 14.07 -7.68 -6.28
C TRP A 82 14.31 -6.61 -7.33
N THR A 83 13.34 -6.45 -8.24
CA THR A 83 13.34 -5.36 -9.20
C THR A 83 12.55 -4.17 -8.63
N PRO A 84 13.17 -3.02 -8.30
CA PRO A 84 12.45 -1.87 -7.75
C PRO A 84 11.52 -1.23 -8.79
N ARG A 85 10.34 -0.78 -8.36
CA ARG A 85 9.46 0.02 -9.21
C ARG A 85 10.07 1.41 -9.43
N LYS A 86 10.08 1.86 -10.68
CA LYS A 86 10.51 3.21 -11.06
C LYS A 86 9.29 4.09 -11.37
N LYS A 87 9.22 5.27 -10.76
CA LYS A 87 8.10 6.22 -10.92
C LYS A 87 7.65 6.43 -12.37
N LEU A 88 8.60 6.69 -13.28
CA LEU A 88 8.30 6.96 -14.68
C LEU A 88 7.70 5.74 -15.38
N THR A 89 8.24 4.55 -15.13
CA THR A 89 7.71 3.29 -15.66
C THR A 89 6.29 3.04 -15.16
N GLN A 90 6.05 3.19 -13.86
CA GLN A 90 4.71 2.96 -13.28
C GLN A 90 3.69 3.99 -13.78
N ARG A 91 4.10 5.25 -13.98
CA ARG A 91 3.24 6.27 -14.58
C ARG A 91 2.86 5.92 -16.02
N ARG A 92 3.79 5.41 -16.83
CA ARG A 92 3.49 4.94 -18.20
C ARG A 92 2.49 3.79 -18.17
N LEU A 93 2.75 2.76 -17.36
CA LEU A 93 1.83 1.63 -17.18
C LEU A 93 0.44 2.06 -16.71
N ALA A 94 0.33 3.04 -15.81
CA ALA A 94 -0.95 3.58 -15.37
C ALA A 94 -1.73 4.26 -16.52
N HIS A 95 -1.04 5.00 -17.39
CA HIS A 95 -1.63 5.58 -18.59
C HIS A 95 -2.03 4.51 -19.61
N ASP A 96 -1.19 3.50 -19.81
CA ASP A 96 -1.48 2.38 -20.72
C ASP A 96 -2.71 1.60 -20.24
N TRP A 97 -2.86 1.41 -18.92
CA TRP A 97 -4.07 0.87 -18.30
C TRP A 97 -5.30 1.76 -18.57
N PHE A 98 -5.15 3.08 -18.46
CA PHE A 98 -6.25 4.04 -18.70
C PHE A 98 -6.75 3.96 -20.15
N ASN A 99 -5.82 3.80 -21.09
CA ASN A 99 -6.08 3.75 -22.52
C ASN A 99 -6.64 2.39 -23.00
N GLN A 100 -6.69 1.36 -22.16
CA GLN A 100 -7.33 0.10 -22.51
C GLN A 100 -8.82 0.31 -22.82
N ALA A 101 -9.27 -0.26 -23.94
CA ALA A 101 -10.62 -0.06 -24.48
C ALA A 101 -11.71 -0.78 -23.67
N THR A 102 -11.41 -1.94 -23.11
CA THR A 102 -12.40 -2.81 -22.43
C THR A 102 -12.08 -2.99 -20.96
N LYS A 103 -13.12 -3.30 -20.17
CA LYS A 103 -12.96 -3.65 -18.75
C LYS A 103 -12.14 -4.93 -18.57
N THR A 104 -12.29 -5.90 -19.47
CA THR A 104 -11.52 -7.16 -19.46
C THR A 104 -10.04 -6.89 -19.67
N ALA A 105 -9.68 -6.09 -20.68
CA ALA A 105 -8.29 -5.69 -20.92
C ALA A 105 -7.68 -4.93 -19.74
N ARG A 106 -8.46 -4.06 -19.07
CA ARG A 106 -8.02 -3.38 -17.84
C ARG A 106 -7.77 -4.36 -16.69
N THR A 107 -8.61 -5.37 -16.51
CA THR A 107 -8.43 -6.38 -15.46
C THR A 107 -7.19 -7.23 -15.72
N GLU A 108 -6.98 -7.67 -16.97
CA GLU A 108 -5.80 -8.42 -17.38
C GLU A 108 -4.52 -7.58 -17.24
N PHE A 109 -4.54 -6.33 -17.68
CA PHE A 109 -3.42 -5.40 -17.52
C PHE A 109 -3.06 -5.21 -16.04
N LEU A 110 -4.06 -5.04 -15.16
CA LEU A 110 -3.83 -4.92 -13.72
C LEU A 110 -3.23 -6.21 -13.14
N SER A 111 -3.66 -7.38 -13.61
CA SER A 111 -3.09 -8.67 -13.20
C SER A 111 -1.61 -8.80 -13.60
N ASN A 112 -1.27 -8.37 -14.81
CA ASN A 112 0.07 -8.51 -15.39
C ASN A 112 1.07 -7.48 -14.85
N HIS A 113 0.63 -6.24 -14.60
CA HIS A 113 1.50 -5.12 -14.23
C HIS A 113 1.35 -4.65 -12.77
N GLY A 114 0.23 -4.98 -12.11
CA GLY A 114 -0.06 -4.57 -10.74
C GLY A 114 -0.37 -3.07 -10.58
N VAL A 115 -0.62 -2.37 -11.68
CA VAL A 115 -0.91 -0.92 -11.71
C VAL A 115 -2.19 -0.63 -12.50
N ARG A 116 -2.93 0.38 -12.05
CA ARG A 116 -4.08 0.98 -12.71
C ARG A 116 -4.04 2.50 -12.61
N TRP A 117 -4.89 3.16 -13.38
CA TRP A 117 -5.03 4.61 -13.31
C TRP A 117 -5.54 5.08 -11.94
N SER A 118 -5.01 6.23 -11.53
CA SER A 118 -5.44 7.06 -10.41
C SER A 118 -5.05 8.49 -10.74
N GLU A 119 -5.84 9.47 -10.30
CA GLU A 119 -5.56 10.90 -10.50
C GLU A 119 -4.22 11.34 -9.91
N VAL A 120 -3.71 10.60 -8.92
CA VAL A 120 -2.39 10.85 -8.35
C VAL A 120 -1.29 10.70 -9.42
N TRP A 121 -1.45 9.84 -10.42
CA TRP A 121 -0.51 9.69 -11.53
C TRP A 121 -0.47 10.90 -12.46
N ARG A 122 -1.45 11.81 -12.39
CA ARG A 122 -1.42 13.10 -13.12
C ARG A 122 -0.31 14.00 -12.60
N LEU A 123 -0.07 13.98 -11.29
CA LEU A 123 0.92 14.82 -10.60
C LEU A 123 2.36 14.39 -10.95
N LYS A 124 3.04 15.18 -11.78
CA LYS A 124 4.42 14.88 -12.23
C LYS A 124 5.45 14.90 -11.11
N TYR A 125 5.23 15.70 -10.07
CA TYR A 125 6.14 15.79 -8.92
C TYR A 125 5.95 14.62 -7.95
N PHE A 126 4.72 14.14 -7.76
CA PHE A 126 4.40 13.12 -6.76
C PHE A 126 4.93 11.74 -7.14
N ASP A 127 5.43 10.98 -6.17
CA ASP A 127 5.90 9.60 -6.36
C ASP A 127 5.04 8.63 -5.52
N PRO A 128 4.01 7.98 -6.10
CA PRO A 128 3.15 7.04 -5.36
C PRO A 128 3.89 5.85 -4.74
N ILE A 129 5.09 5.52 -5.23
CA ILE A 129 5.90 4.42 -4.70
C ILE A 129 6.52 4.84 -3.37
N ARG A 130 7.01 6.08 -3.27
CA ARG A 130 7.74 6.62 -2.11
C ARG A 130 6.84 7.36 -1.13
N CYS A 131 5.89 8.15 -1.63
CA CYS A 131 5.02 9.04 -0.85
C CYS A 131 3.83 8.30 -0.22
N SER A 132 4.08 7.14 0.40
CA SER A 132 3.06 6.38 1.12
C SER A 132 3.52 6.03 2.52
N VAL A 133 2.70 6.40 3.48
CA VAL A 133 2.88 6.04 4.88
C VAL A 133 1.83 4.98 5.21
N VAL A 134 2.29 3.85 5.73
CA VAL A 134 1.40 2.87 6.32
C VAL A 134 0.94 3.46 7.64
N ASP A 135 -0.36 3.64 7.83
CA ASP A 135 -0.92 4.19 9.06
C ASP A 135 -0.56 3.28 10.26
N PRO A 136 0.35 3.73 11.16
CA PRO A 136 0.78 2.92 12.28
C PRO A 136 -0.34 2.72 13.31
N MET A 137 -1.29 3.66 13.42
CA MET A 137 -2.37 3.56 14.40
C MET A 137 -3.27 2.38 14.07
N HIS A 138 -3.68 2.24 12.81
CA HIS A 138 -4.50 1.09 12.40
C HIS A 138 -3.75 -0.23 12.56
N ASN A 139 -2.45 -0.28 12.27
CA ASN A 139 -1.64 -1.48 12.47
C ASN A 139 -1.49 -1.85 13.97
N LEU A 140 -1.47 -0.85 14.85
CA LEU A 140 -1.43 -1.05 16.30
C LEU A 140 -2.76 -1.61 16.79
N TYR A 141 -3.89 -0.98 16.45
CA TYR A 141 -5.22 -1.39 16.92
C TYR A 141 -5.75 -2.67 16.24
N SER A 142 -5.32 -3.00 15.03
CA SER A 142 -5.66 -4.27 14.36
C SER A 142 -4.93 -5.49 14.95
N GLY A 143 -4.03 -5.29 15.92
CA GLY A 143 -3.20 -6.35 16.49
C GLY A 143 -2.10 -6.84 15.55
N THR A 144 -1.90 -6.20 14.40
CA THR A 144 -0.80 -6.54 13.47
C THR A 144 0.55 -6.35 14.14
N ALA A 145 0.73 -5.23 14.87
CA ALA A 145 1.94 -4.98 15.65
C ALA A 145 2.17 -6.07 16.71
N SER A 146 1.14 -6.44 17.46
CA SER A 146 1.21 -7.49 18.48
C SER A 146 1.55 -8.87 17.88
N ARG A 147 0.98 -9.21 16.72
CA ARG A 147 1.29 -10.46 16.01
C ARG A 147 2.72 -10.47 15.49
N MET A 148 3.20 -9.37 14.90
CA MET A 148 4.59 -9.25 14.49
C MET A 148 5.55 -9.40 15.67
N MET A 149 5.21 -8.78 16.81
CA MET A 149 6.01 -8.91 18.04
C MET A 149 6.09 -10.35 18.52
N ARG A 150 4.98 -11.10 18.49
CA ARG A 150 4.97 -12.53 18.83
C ARG A 150 5.90 -13.34 17.92
N HIS A 151 5.77 -13.20 16.60
CA HIS A 151 6.67 -13.89 15.67
C HIS A 151 8.14 -13.52 15.87
N TRP A 152 8.45 -12.26 16.18
CA TRP A 152 9.84 -11.85 16.46
C TRP A 152 10.40 -12.44 17.76
N ILE A 153 9.55 -12.60 18.78
CA ILE A 153 9.92 -13.23 20.06
C ILE A 153 10.08 -14.74 19.89
N GLU A 154 9.08 -15.38 19.26
CA GLU A 154 8.96 -16.84 19.18
C GLU A 154 9.88 -17.42 18.09
N ASP A 155 9.89 -16.84 16.88
CA ASP A 155 10.54 -17.44 15.71
C ASP A 155 11.94 -16.84 15.43
N MET A 156 12.16 -15.55 15.73
CA MET A 156 13.43 -14.87 15.42
C MET A 156 14.39 -14.79 16.61
N ALA A 157 14.00 -15.25 17.80
CA ALA A 157 14.84 -15.31 19.00
C ALA A 157 15.55 -13.99 19.38
N VAL A 158 15.07 -12.84 18.89
CA VAL A 158 15.72 -11.52 19.05
C VAL A 158 15.72 -11.06 20.51
N MET A 159 14.86 -11.65 21.35
CA MET A 159 14.78 -11.36 22.80
C MET A 159 14.90 -12.64 23.64
N LYS A 160 15.93 -13.46 23.40
CA LYS A 160 16.32 -14.56 24.32
C LYS A 160 17.09 -14.05 25.56
N ASP A 161 16.69 -12.94 26.14
CA ASP A 161 17.10 -12.60 27.51
C ASP A 161 16.04 -13.13 28.51
N SER A 162 16.53 -13.55 29.66
CA SER A 162 15.84 -14.07 30.85
C SER A 162 14.55 -13.33 31.24
N THR A 163 14.44 -12.04 30.90
CA THR A 163 13.28 -11.16 31.17
C THR A 163 12.01 -11.58 30.43
N THR A 164 12.11 -12.24 29.26
CA THR A 164 10.96 -12.59 28.41
C THR A 164 10.11 -13.73 29.02
N LYS A 165 10.74 -14.66 29.76
CA LYS A 165 10.03 -15.73 30.47
C LYS A 165 9.09 -15.18 31.54
N GLN A 166 9.48 -14.09 32.19
CA GLN A 166 8.71 -13.49 33.26
C GLN A 166 7.44 -12.79 32.73
N TRP A 167 7.50 -12.21 31.53
CA TRP A 167 6.34 -11.59 30.89
C TRP A 167 5.31 -12.63 30.40
N GLN A 168 5.77 -13.74 29.79
CA GLN A 168 4.89 -14.85 29.36
C GLN A 168 4.19 -15.50 30.56
N LEU A 169 4.92 -15.77 31.65
CA LEU A 169 4.33 -16.31 32.88
C LEU A 169 3.33 -15.33 33.52
N SER A 170 3.62 -14.02 33.52
CA SER A 170 2.70 -13.01 34.07
C SER A 170 1.41 -12.86 33.24
N THR A 171 1.49 -13.05 31.92
CA THR A 171 0.33 -12.95 31.01
C THR A 171 -0.58 -14.18 31.14
N LEU A 172 0.00 -15.38 31.21
CA LEU A 172 -0.74 -16.62 31.49
C LEU A 172 -1.38 -16.60 32.89
N ALA A 173 -0.68 -16.06 33.90
CA ALA A 173 -1.23 -15.90 35.25
C ALA A 173 -2.41 -14.92 35.28
N LYS A 174 -2.34 -13.80 34.53
CA LYS A 174 -3.46 -12.84 34.42
C LYS A 174 -4.68 -13.43 33.71
N GLN A 175 -4.48 -14.22 32.65
CA GLN A 175 -5.58 -14.92 31.96
C GLN A 175 -6.23 -15.98 32.85
N ALA A 176 -5.43 -16.74 33.60
CA ALA A 176 -5.95 -17.72 34.56
C ALA A 176 -6.71 -17.08 35.73
N LEU A 177 -6.30 -15.90 36.20
CA LEU A 177 -7.01 -15.14 37.23
C LEU A 177 -8.34 -14.58 36.73
N LEU A 178 -8.39 -14.06 35.50
CA LEU A 178 -9.62 -13.56 34.88
C LEU A 178 -10.66 -14.67 34.66
N GLN A 179 -10.21 -15.89 34.35
CA GLN A 179 -11.09 -17.05 34.19
C GLN A 179 -11.67 -17.56 35.52
N LYS A 180 -10.96 -17.37 36.63
CA LYS A 180 -11.42 -17.73 37.99
C LYS A 180 -12.38 -16.72 38.60
N SER A 181 -12.42 -15.47 38.11
CA SER A 181 -13.35 -14.43 38.56
C SER A 181 -14.73 -14.48 37.88
N THR A 182 -14.90 -15.33 36.87
CA THR A 182 -16.14 -15.49 36.08
C THR A 182 -16.94 -16.76 36.43
N THR A 183 -16.59 -17.42 37.53
CA THR A 183 -17.33 -18.53 38.18
C THR A 183 -17.68 -18.12 39.60
#